data_AF-A0A7V8ZB10-F1
#
_entry.id   AF-A0A7V8ZB10-F1
#
_cell.length_a   1.000
_cell.length_b   1.000
_cell.length_c   1.000
_cell.angle_alpha   90.00
_cell.angle_beta   90.00
_cell.angle_gamma   90.00
#
_symmetry.space_group_name_H-M   'P 1'
#
loop_
_entity.id
_entity.type
_entity.pdbx_description
1 polymer ?
#
loop_
_entity_poly.entity_id
_entity_poly.type
_entity_poly.pdbx_seq_one_letter_code
_entity_poly.pdbx_strand_id
1 'polypeptide(L)' 'IVDAEYTKVIGGNMVKVLSWYDNEWGYSCRVRDLVKFMAEKGL' A
#
# COMPACT_ATOMS: atom_id res chain seq x y z
N ILE A 1 -4.49 -0.57 -3.44
CA ILE A 1 -5.59 -1.27 -4.13
C ILE A 1 -5.02 -1.78 -5.43
N VAL A 2 -4.88 -3.10 -5.57
CA VAL A 2 -4.30 -3.69 -6.78
C VAL A 2 -5.31 -3.62 -7.91
N ASP A 3 -4.85 -3.16 -9.06
CA ASP A 3 -5.63 -3.11 -10.30
C ASP A 3 -5.28 -4.34 -11.15
N ALA A 4 -6.20 -5.31 -11.17
CA ALA A 4 -5.99 -6.57 -11.85
C ALA A 4 -5.98 -6.43 -13.38
N GLU A 5 -6.71 -5.46 -13.94
CA GLU A 5 -6.86 -5.31 -15.39
C GLU A 5 -5.58 -4.75 -16.04
N TYR A 6 -4.87 -3.89 -15.30
CA TYR A 6 -3.58 -3.34 -15.71
C TYR A 6 -2.37 -4.14 -15.22
N THR A 7 -2.59 -5.21 -14.45
CA THR A 7 -1.55 -6.13 -13.99
C THR A 7 -1.41 -7.31 -14.96
N LYS A 8 -0.23 -7.50 -15.56
CA LYS A 8 -0.03 -8.47 -16.66
C LYS A 8 1.30 -9.23 -16.57
N VAL A 9 1.27 -10.49 -17.00
CA VAL A 9 2.47 -11.30 -17.27
C VAL A 9 3.00 -10.94 -18.65
N ILE A 10 4.31 -10.73 -18.74
CA ILE A 10 5.06 -10.37 -19.95
C ILE A 10 6.14 -11.44 -20.13
N GLY A 11 6.26 -12.01 -21.33
CA GLY A 11 7.34 -12.96 -21.65
C GLY A 11 7.35 -14.26 -20.84
N GLY A 12 6.23 -14.63 -20.22
CA GLY A 12 6.04 -15.88 -19.49
C GLY A 12 6.52 -15.90 -18.04
N ASN A 13 7.49 -15.05 -17.66
CA ASN A 13 8.04 -15.04 -16.30
C ASN A 13 8.23 -13.64 -15.66
N MET A 14 7.87 -12.56 -16.35
CA MET A 14 7.90 -11.20 -15.78
C MET A 14 6.49 -10.71 -15.51
N VAL A 15 6.26 -10.03 -14.39
CA VAL A 15 4.94 -9.46 -14.06
C VAL A 15 5.05 -7.96 -13.86
N LYS A 16 4.24 -7.20 -14.60
CA LYS A 16 3.98 -5.78 -14.32
C LYS A 16 2.75 -5.69 -13.43
N VAL A 17 2.89 -5.11 -12.24
CA VAL A 17 1.78 -4.91 -11.29
C VAL A 17 1.45 -3.42 -11.19
N LEU A 18 0.16 -3.10 -11.20
CA LEU A 18 -0.35 -1.76 -10.94
C LEU A 18 -1.16 -1.75 -9.65
N SER A 19 -0.88 -0.80 -8.77
CA SER A 19 -1.66 -0.59 -7.56
C SER A 19 -1.81 0.90 -7.28
N TRP A 20 -3.03 1.27 -6.92
CA TRP A 20 -3.38 2.60 -6.46
C TRP A 20 -3.16 2.74 -4.97
N TYR A 21 -2.77 3.93 -4.55
CA TYR A 21 -2.89 4.36 -3.16
C TYR A 21 -3.30 5.83 -3.14
N ASP A 22 -4.13 6.17 -2.16
CA ASP A 22 -4.44 7.55 -1.85
C ASP A 22 -3.26 8.15 -1.10
N ASN A 23 -2.63 9.17 -1.68
CA ASN A 23 -1.39 9.75 -1.18
C ASN A 23 -1.59 10.63 0.06
N GLU A 24 -2.80 11.15 0.27
CA GLU A 24 -3.15 12.01 1.40
C GLU A 24 -3.85 11.17 2.46
N TRP A 25 -5.05 10.69 2.17
CA TRP A 25 -5.89 10.01 3.15
C TRP A 25 -5.30 8.68 3.59
N GLY A 26 -4.81 7.89 2.63
CA GLY A 26 -4.20 6.59 2.91
C GLY A 26 -2.96 6.73 3.78
N TYR A 27 -2.11 7.71 3.46
CA TYR A 27 -0.91 8.01 4.24
C TYR A 27 -1.24 8.52 5.64
N SER A 28 -2.13 9.50 5.76
CA SER A 28 -2.54 10.06 7.06
C SER A 28 -3.14 9.00 7.99
N CYS A 29 -3.93 8.07 7.46
CA CYS A 29 -4.45 6.94 8.24
C CYS A 29 -3.33 6.03 8.76
N ARG A 30 -2.30 5.73 7.95
CA ARG A 30 -1.17 4.89 8.37
C ARG A 30 -0.28 5.58 9.40
N VAL A 31 -0.07 6.89 9.28
CA VAL A 31 0.63 7.68 10.30
C VAL A 31 -0.12 7.63 11.63
N ARG A 32 -1.44 7.82 11.62
CA ARG A 32 -2.27 7.69 12.84
C ARG A 32 -2.13 6.31 13.48
N ASP A 33 -2.16 5.25 12.68
CA ASP A 33 -2.01 3.88 13.19
C ASP A 33 -0.62 3.65 13.78
N LEU A 34 0.42 4.22 13.16
CA LEU A 34 1.79 4.19 13.70
C LEU A 34 1.88 4.91 15.06
N VAL A 35 1.26 6.08 15.19
CA VAL A 35 1.22 6.81 16.48
C VAL A 35 0.55 5.97 17.56
N LYS A 36 -0.58 5.33 17.25
CA LYS A 36 -1.26 4.42 18.19
C LYS A 36 -0.37 3.25 18.60
N PHE A 37 0.31 2.63 17.63
CA PHE A 37 1.24 1.54 17.89
C PHE A 37 2.40 1.98 18.80
N MET A 38 2.97 3.17 18.60
CA MET A 38 4.03 3.70 19.47
C MET A 38 3.53 3.92 20.91
N ALA A 39 2.34 4.48 21.07
CA ALA A 39 1.73 4.69 22.39
C ALA A 39 1.49 3.34 23.12
N GLU A 40 1.04 2.31 22.41
CA GLU A 40 0.88 0.95 22.98
C GLU A 40 2.22 0.32 23.39
N LYS A 41 3.33 0.72 22.78
CA LYS A 41 4.68 0.22 23.10
C LYS A 41 5.36 0.98 24.24
N GLY A 42 4.72 2.01 24.81
CA GLY A 42 5.21 2.73 25.98
C GLY A 42 6.15 3.89 25.66
N LEU A 43 5.99 4.52 24.48
CA LEU A 43 6.51 5.88 24.20
C LEU A 43 5.46 6.94 24.55
#